data_AF-A0A972LAH2-F1
#
_entry.id   AF-A0A972LAH2-F1
#
_cell.length_a   1.000
_cell.length_b   1.000
_cell.length_c   1.000
_cell.angle_alpha   90.00
_cell.angle_beta   90.00
_cell.angle_gamma   90.00
#
_symmetry.space_group_name_H-M   'P 1'
#
loop_
_entity.id
_entity.type
_entity.pdbx_description
1 polymer ?
#
loop_
_entity_poly.entity_id
_entity_poly.type
_entity_poly.pdbx_seq_one_letter_code
_entity_poly.pdbx_strand_id
1 'polypeptide(L)' 'MNVTIKTPQEIEKMRVAGQLAGEVLRMVRDHVQAGITTDELNTICHDYIVNTQSAIPAP' A
#
# COMPACT_ATOMS: atom_id res chain seq x y z
N MET A 1 22.53 -13.74 9.86
CA MET A 1 21.22 -13.13 9.57
C MET A 1 20.42 -13.17 10.86
N ASN A 2 20.21 -12.02 11.51
CA ASN A 2 19.43 -11.97 12.74
C ASN A 2 17.98 -11.66 12.38
N VAL A 3 17.08 -12.61 12.65
CA VAL A 3 15.64 -12.42 12.49
C VAL A 3 15.12 -11.80 13.78
N THR A 4 14.49 -10.64 13.67
CA THR A 4 13.81 -10.02 14.83
C THR A 4 12.45 -10.68 15.00
N ILE A 5 12.25 -11.37 16.12
CA ILE A 5 10.95 -11.92 16.49
C ILE A 5 10.07 -10.78 16.99
N LYS A 6 8.94 -10.55 16.32
CA LYS A 6 8.04 -9.45 16.62
C LYS A 6 7.17 -9.75 17.84
N THR A 7 6.95 -8.72 18.63
CA THR A 7 5.95 -8.72 19.70
C THR A 7 4.53 -8.81 19.12
N PRO A 8 3.54 -9.29 19.90
CA PRO A 8 2.14 -9.28 19.47
C PRO A 8 1.65 -7.90 18.98
N GLN A 9 2.09 -6.82 19.63
CA GLN A 9 1.71 -5.45 19.28
C GLN A 9 2.30 -5.00 17.94
N GLU A 10 3.53 -5.41 17.62
CA GLU A 10 4.13 -5.14 16.30
C GLU A 10 3.43 -5.93 15.20
N ILE A 11 3.06 -7.18 15.47
CA ILE A 11 2.28 -8.02 14.53
C ILE A 11 0.92 -7.36 14.24
N GLU A 12 0.25 -6.81 15.26
CA GLU A 12 -1.01 -6.10 15.07
C GLU A 12 -0.87 -4.90 14.11
N LYS A 13 0.15 -4.06 14.34
CA LYS A 13 0.44 -2.93 13.45
C LYS A 13 0.75 -3.38 12.03
N MET A 14 1.49 -4.48 11.87
CA MET A 14 1.80 -5.04 10.55
C MET A 14 0.55 -5.59 9.84
N ARG A 15 -0.41 -6.15 10.57
CA ARG A 15 -1.66 -6.62 9.95
C ARG A 15 -2.42 -5.45 9.33
N VAL A 16 -2.53 -4.33 10.03
CA VAL A 16 -3.17 -3.11 9.51
C VAL A 16 -2.41 -2.59 8.29
N ALA A 17 -1.09 -2.47 8.37
CA ALA A 17 -0.26 -2.01 7.24
C ALA A 17 -0.39 -2.93 6.00
N GLY A 18 -0.37 -4.26 6.21
CA GLY A 18 -0.54 -5.24 5.15
C GLY A 18 -1.94 -5.21 4.53
N GLN A 19 -2.99 -5.00 5.33
CA GLN A 19 -4.34 -4.82 4.83
C GLN A 19 -4.45 -3.58 3.94
N LEU A 20 -3.95 -2.43 4.40
CA LEU A 20 -3.97 -1.18 3.63
C LEU A 20 -3.22 -1.32 2.31
N ALA A 21 -2.04 -1.96 2.32
CA ALA A 21 -1.30 -2.25 1.09
C ALA A 21 -2.11 -3.15 0.13
N GLY A 22 -2.80 -4.16 0.64
CA GLY A 22 -3.68 -5.02 -0.17
C GLY A 22 -4.91 -4.31 -0.72
N GLU A 23 -5.41 -3.28 -0.06
CA GLU A 23 -6.48 -2.41 -0.57
C GLU A 23 -6.02 -1.56 -1.75
N VAL A 24 -4.83 -0.95 -1.66
CA VAL A 24 -4.22 -0.19 -2.76
C VAL A 24 -4.07 -1.08 -4.01
N LEU A 25 -3.57 -2.30 -3.84
CA LEU A 25 -3.40 -3.26 -4.95
C LEU A 25 -4.74 -3.67 -5.59
N ARG A 26 -5.80 -3.80 -4.78
CA ARG A 26 -7.14 -4.08 -5.31
C ARG A 26 -7.70 -2.88 -6.07
N MET A 27 -7.52 -1.67 -5.55
CA MET A 27 -8.01 -0.44 -6.17
C MET A 27 -7.29 -0.14 -7.50
N VAL A 28 -5.97 -0.27 -7.55
CA VAL A 28 -5.20 0.06 -8.76
C VAL A 28 -5.47 -0.91 -9.91
N ARG A 29 -5.95 -2.12 -9.60
CA ARG A 29 -6.25 -3.17 -10.60
C ARG A 29 -7.11 -2.66 -11.76
N ASP A 30 -8.13 -1.86 -11.48
CA ASP A 30 -9.07 -1.36 -12.49
C ASP A 30 -8.47 -0.26 -13.38
N HIS A 31 -7.29 0.25 -13.01
CA HIS A 31 -6.57 1.31 -13.73
C HIS A 31 -5.46 0.75 -14.63
N VAL A 32 -5.07 -0.52 -14.47
CA VAL A 32 -4.00 -1.14 -15.26
C VAL A 32 -4.55 -1.53 -16.65
N GLN A 33 -4.40 -0.60 -17.59
CA GLN A 33 -4.87 -0.75 -18.97
C GLN A 33 -3.82 -0.30 -19.99
N ALA A 34 -3.91 -0.79 -21.23
CA ALA A 34 -2.99 -0.39 -22.28
C ALA A 34 -3.07 1.13 -22.54
N GLY A 35 -1.90 1.77 -22.63
CA GLY A 35 -1.80 3.22 -22.84
C GLY A 35 -1.65 4.04 -21.56
N ILE A 36 -1.84 3.46 -20.36
CA ILE A 36 -1.50 4.13 -19.10
C ILE A 36 0.00 4.03 -18.81
N THR A 37 0.58 5.09 -18.28
CA THR A 37 1.97 5.11 -17.81
C THR A 37 2.07 4.60 -16.38
N THR A 38 3.26 4.11 -16.00
CA THR A 38 3.52 3.71 -14.62
C THR A 38 3.50 4.88 -13.64
N ASP A 39 3.76 6.10 -14.11
CA ASP A 39 3.73 7.31 -13.29
C ASP A 39 2.29 7.76 -12.97
N GLU A 40 1.36 7.60 -13.93
CA GLU A 40 -0.07 7.76 -13.68
C GLU A 40 -0.57 6.73 -12.64
N LEU A 41 -0.18 5.46 -12.78
CA LEU A 41 -0.51 4.43 -11.78
C LEU A 41 0.08 4.75 -10.40
N ASN A 42 1.31 5.26 -10.36
CA ASN A 42 1.96 5.70 -9.13
C ASN A 42 1.18 6.85 -8.46
N THR A 43 0.75 7.84 -9.24
CA THR A 43 -0.04 8.98 -8.75
C THR A 43 -1.38 8.50 -8.17
N ILE A 44 -2.09 7.61 -8.86
CA ILE A 44 -3.35 7.02 -8.37
C ILE A 44 -3.15 6.30 -7.03
N CYS A 45 -2.08 5.49 -6.92
CA CYS A 45 -1.74 4.83 -5.67
C CYS A 45 -1.42 5.82 -4.55
N HIS A 46 -0.59 6.83 -4.84
CA HIS A 46 -0.20 7.86 -3.88
C HIS A 46 -1.42 8.60 -3.32
N ASP A 47 -2.29 9.08 -4.21
CA ASP A 47 -3.49 9.84 -3.84
C ASP A 47 -4.45 8.99 -3.02
N TYR A 48 -4.62 7.71 -3.35
CA TYR A 48 -5.47 6.82 -2.56
C TYR A 48 -4.92 6.61 -1.15
N ILE A 49 -3.60 6.36 -1.02
CA ILE A 49 -2.94 6.17 0.27
C ILE A 49 -3.08 7.43 1.15
N VAL A 50 -2.83 8.61 0.59
CA VAL A 50 -2.86 9.87 1.34
C VAL A 50 -4.29 10.32 1.64
N ASN A 51 -5.13 10.41 0.61
CA ASN A 51 -6.44 11.07 0.71
C ASN A 51 -7.56 10.14 1.17
N THR A 52 -7.42 8.82 0.94
CA THR A 52 -8.45 7.84 1.35
C THR A 52 -8.05 7.12 2.63
N GLN A 53 -6.84 6.57 2.68
CA GLN A 53 -6.38 5.77 3.82
C GLN A 53 -5.79 6.62 4.95
N SER A 54 -5.51 7.91 4.71
CA SER A 54 -4.80 8.78 5.66
C SER A 54 -3.46 8.17 6.13
N ALA A 55 -2.77 7.50 5.21
CA ALA A 55 -1.50 6.83 5.44
C ALA A 55 -0.37 7.53 4.68
N ILE A 56 0.88 7.18 5.01
CA ILE A 56 2.08 7.72 4.36
C ILE A 56 2.64 6.66 3.39
N PRO A 57 2.79 6.99 2.09
CA PRO A 57 3.49 6.13 1.14
C PRO A 57 4.94 5.91 1.59
N ALA A 58 5.38 4.65 1.59
CA ALA A 58 6.72 4.30 2.06
C ALA A 58 7.87 4.49 1.02
N PRO A 59 7.67 4.23 -0.29
CA PRO A 59 8.69 4.45 -1.32
C PRO A 59 8.99 5.94 -1.60
#